data_AF-A0A1Y3BTZ8-F1
#
_entry.id   AF-A0A1Y3BTZ8-F1
#
_cell.length_a   1.000
_cell.length_b   1.000
_cell.length_c   1.000
_cell.angle_alpha   90.00
_cell.angle_beta   90.00
_cell.angle_gamma   90.00
#
_symmetry.space_group_name_H-M   'P 1'
#
loop_
_entity.id
_entity.type
_entity.pdbx_description
1 polymer ?
#
loop_
_entity_poly.entity_id
_entity_poly.type
_entity_poly.pdbx_seq_one_letter_code
_entity_poly.pdbx_strand_id
1 'polypeptide(L)'
;MAINLYKTSTPSTRNGTVDSQVKSNPRNNLIYGQHHCGKGRNARGIITAGHRGGGHKRLYRKIDFRRNEKDIYGRIVTIEYDPNRNAYICLIHYRDGEKRYILHPRGAIIGDTIVSGTEVPIKMGNALPLSTAIHNIEITLGKGGQLARAAGAVAKLIAKEGKSATLKLPSGRSV
;
A
#
# COMPACT_ATOMS: atom_id res chain seq x y z
N MET A 1 9.21 -9.99 -1.69
CA MET A 1 10.11 -9.70 -0.56
C MET A 1 11.06 -10.87 -0.47
N ALA A 2 12.37 -10.61 -0.47
CA ALA A 2 13.39 -11.63 -0.28
C ALA A 2 13.80 -11.57 1.19
N ILE A 3 13.76 -12.72 1.87
CA ILE A 3 14.09 -12.80 3.29
C ILE A 3 15.56 -13.14 3.42
N ASN A 4 16.34 -12.24 4.01
CA ASN A 4 17.75 -12.45 4.31
C ASN A 4 17.92 -12.91 5.75
N LEU A 5 18.69 -13.97 5.94
CA LEU A 5 19.04 -14.50 7.27
C LEU A 5 20.28 -13.76 7.79
N TYR A 6 20.27 -13.40 9.06
CA TYR A 6 21.48 -12.91 9.72
C TYR A 6 22.51 -14.02 9.90
N LYS A 7 23.78 -13.65 10.00
CA LYS A 7 24.81 -14.56 10.51
C LYS A 7 24.54 -14.89 11.98
N THR A 8 24.77 -16.14 12.35
CA THR A 8 24.56 -16.72 13.68
C THR A 8 25.64 -16.31 14.68
N SER A 9 25.91 -15.00 14.79
CA SER A 9 27.01 -14.46 15.58
C SER A 9 26.64 -14.21 17.05
N THR A 10 25.37 -13.96 17.37
CA THR A 10 24.87 -13.81 18.75
C THR A 10 23.59 -14.63 18.95
N PRO A 11 23.19 -14.97 20.20
CA PRO A 11 21.95 -15.69 20.45
C PRO A 11 20.71 -15.04 19.84
N SER A 12 20.66 -13.70 19.80
CA SER A 12 19.56 -12.93 19.23
C SER A 12 19.51 -12.95 17.70
N THR A 13 20.66 -13.11 17.01
CA THR A 13 20.69 -13.13 15.54
C THR A 13 20.50 -14.52 14.94
N ARG A 14 20.53 -15.61 15.73
CA ARG A 14 20.42 -16.99 15.21
C ARG A 14 19.15 -17.23 14.39
N ASN A 15 18.03 -16.68 14.84
CA ASN A 15 16.73 -16.78 14.16
C ASN A 15 16.33 -15.44 13.52
N GLY A 16 17.25 -14.48 13.47
CA GLY A 16 16.99 -13.14 12.97
C GLY A 16 16.86 -13.13 11.46
N THR A 17 15.79 -12.53 10.95
CA THR A 17 15.57 -12.30 9.52
C THR A 17 15.35 -10.82 9.25
N VAL A 18 15.77 -10.36 8.07
CA VAL A 18 15.50 -9.02 7.57
C VAL A 18 15.10 -9.05 6.11
N ASP A 19 14.28 -8.08 5.73
CA ASP A 19 14.01 -7.82 4.32
C ASP A 19 15.15 -7.00 3.71
N SER A 20 15.36 -7.17 2.40
CA SER A 20 16.33 -6.40 1.65
C SER A 20 15.95 -4.91 1.67
N GLN A 21 16.76 -4.07 2.33
CA GLN A 21 16.47 -2.64 2.46
C GLN A 21 16.61 -1.93 1.11
N VAL A 22 15.50 -1.37 0.62
CA VAL A 22 15.55 -0.41 -0.49
C VAL A 22 15.95 0.95 0.07
N LYS A 23 17.00 1.56 -0.50
CA LYS A 23 17.45 2.91 -0.11
C LYS A 23 16.30 3.90 -0.26
N SER A 24 15.95 4.61 0.81
CA SER A 24 14.92 5.65 0.81
C SER A 24 15.53 7.02 1.01
N ASN A 25 15.31 7.94 0.06
CA ASN A 25 15.42 9.39 0.27
C ASN A 25 14.01 9.97 0.27
N PRO A 26 13.31 9.96 1.42
CA PRO A 26 11.91 10.33 1.46
C PRO A 26 11.75 11.84 1.21
N ARG A 27 10.76 12.23 0.40
CA ARG A 27 10.60 13.61 -0.09
C ARG A 27 9.64 14.42 0.77
N ASN A 28 10.07 15.61 1.19
CA ASN A 28 9.44 16.38 2.29
C ASN A 28 7.93 16.66 2.14
N ASN A 29 7.42 16.94 0.93
CA ASN A 29 6.05 17.43 0.74
C ASN A 29 4.94 16.35 0.86
N LEU A 30 5.30 15.07 0.90
CA LEU A 30 4.35 13.95 1.01
C LEU A 30 4.41 13.26 2.39
N ILE A 31 5.18 13.86 3.30
CA ILE A 31 5.48 13.32 4.62
C ILE A 31 4.87 14.25 5.66
N TYR A 32 4.15 13.67 6.61
CA TYR A 32 3.48 14.41 7.67
C TYR A 32 3.94 13.88 9.03
N GLY A 33 4.08 14.80 10.00
CA GLY A 33 4.30 14.43 11.38
C GLY A 33 3.08 13.70 11.92
N GLN A 34 3.12 12.36 11.93
CA GLN A 34 2.02 11.61 12.50
C GLN A 34 2.17 11.60 14.02
N HIS A 35 1.25 12.28 14.70
CA HIS A 35 0.96 11.94 16.09
C HIS A 35 0.28 10.58 16.05
N HIS A 36 1.04 9.54 16.35
CA HIS A 36 0.53 8.19 16.47
C HIS A 36 -0.72 8.22 17.38
N CYS A 37 -1.77 7.49 17.00
CA CYS A 37 -2.91 7.19 17.88
C CYS A 37 -2.40 6.89 19.29
N GLY A 38 -3.04 7.42 20.35
CA GLY A 38 -2.50 7.67 21.71
C GLY A 38 -1.80 6.53 22.46
N LYS A 39 -0.86 5.83 21.82
CA LYS A 39 -0.17 4.62 22.26
C LYS A 39 -1.13 3.59 22.89
N GLY A 40 -2.30 3.39 22.27
CA GLY A 40 -3.34 2.48 22.79
C GLY A 40 -4.33 3.12 23.77
N ARG A 41 -4.25 4.43 24.00
CA ARG A 41 -5.21 5.20 24.81
C ARG A 41 -6.26 5.91 23.95
N ASN A 42 -7.46 6.05 24.50
CA ASN A 42 -8.54 6.85 23.91
C ASN A 42 -8.41 8.35 24.27
N ALA A 43 -9.37 9.17 23.83
CA ALA A 43 -9.40 10.62 24.11
C ALA A 43 -9.47 10.98 25.61
N ARG A 44 -9.90 10.05 26.47
CA ARG A 44 -9.94 10.21 27.95
C ARG A 44 -8.62 9.78 28.61
N GLY A 45 -7.62 9.33 27.85
CA GLY A 45 -6.37 8.81 28.38
C GLY A 45 -6.42 7.35 28.89
N ILE A 46 -7.56 6.67 28.73
CA ILE A 46 -7.76 5.29 29.19
C ILE A 46 -7.19 4.32 28.15
N ILE A 47 -6.44 3.31 28.61
CA ILE A 47 -5.93 2.22 27.75
C ILE A 47 -7.13 1.40 27.24
N THR A 48 -7.37 1.44 25.93
CA THR A 48 -8.38 0.62 25.26
C THR A 48 -7.77 -0.46 24.37
N ALA A 49 -6.50 -0.31 24.00
CA ALA A 49 -5.72 -1.33 23.30
C ALA A 49 -4.40 -1.57 24.05
N GLY A 50 -4.28 -2.74 24.69
CA GLY A 50 -3.08 -3.16 25.41
C GLY A 50 -1.87 -3.42 24.50
N HIS A 51 -0.70 -3.60 25.11
CA HIS A 51 0.56 -3.92 24.44
C HIS A 51 0.98 -2.93 23.34
N ARG A 52 0.65 -1.64 23.51
CA ARG A 52 1.05 -0.57 22.58
C ARG A 52 1.81 0.53 23.31
N GLY A 53 2.92 0.99 22.73
CA GLY A 53 3.78 2.05 23.29
C GLY A 53 5.25 1.82 22.99
N GLY A 54 6.10 2.83 23.22
CA GLY A 54 7.58 2.70 23.19
C GLY A 54 8.27 2.51 21.83
N GLY A 55 7.54 2.45 20.72
CA GLY A 55 8.15 2.26 19.39
C GLY A 55 8.91 3.47 18.84
N HIS A 56 9.78 3.22 17.85
CA HIS A 56 10.52 4.25 17.11
C HIS A 56 9.58 5.28 16.47
N LYS A 57 10.00 6.55 16.42
CA LYS A 57 9.23 7.64 15.80
C LYS A 57 9.03 7.37 14.31
N ARG A 58 7.82 7.60 13.81
CA ARG A 58 7.45 7.36 12.41
C ARG A 58 6.83 8.61 11.83
N LEU A 59 7.10 8.86 10.55
CA LEU A 59 6.43 9.90 9.79
C LEU A 59 5.39 9.26 8.87
N TYR A 60 4.22 9.86 8.75
CA TYR A 60 3.18 9.38 7.85
C TYR A 60 3.52 9.74 6.42
N ARG A 61 3.39 8.77 5.52
CA ARG A 61 3.42 9.03 4.08
C ARG A 61 2.00 9.02 3.54
N LYS A 62 1.61 10.12 2.89
CA LYS A 62 0.28 10.29 2.31
C LYS A 62 0.17 9.46 1.03
N ILE A 63 -0.62 8.38 1.10
CA ILE A 63 -0.90 7.50 -0.03
C ILE A 63 -2.20 7.95 -0.73
N ASP A 64 -2.17 7.93 -2.06
CA ASP A 64 -3.36 8.02 -2.90
C ASP A 64 -4.05 6.65 -3.00
N PHE A 65 -5.00 6.42 -2.10
CA PHE A 65 -5.84 5.22 -2.14
C PHE A 65 -6.99 5.31 -3.15
N ARG A 66 -7.27 6.52 -3.68
CA ARG A 66 -8.44 6.77 -4.53
C ARG A 66 -8.13 6.68 -6.03
N ARG A 67 -6.89 7.01 -6.44
CA ARG A 67 -6.46 6.97 -7.85
C ARG A 67 -7.39 7.82 -8.74
N ASN A 68 -7.73 9.02 -8.26
CA ASN A 68 -8.73 9.89 -8.87
C ASN A 68 -8.30 10.57 -10.19
N GLU A 69 -7.00 10.68 -10.44
CA GLU A 69 -6.47 11.23 -11.69
C GLU A 69 -6.69 10.23 -12.82
N LYS A 70 -7.78 10.45 -13.57
CA LYS A 70 -8.15 9.61 -14.70
C LYS A 70 -7.40 10.03 -15.95
N ASP A 71 -6.94 9.04 -16.70
CA ASP A 71 -6.31 9.15 -18.02
C ASP A 71 -4.99 9.96 -18.04
N ILE A 72 -4.42 10.23 -16.87
CA ILE A 72 -3.11 10.85 -16.72
C ILE A 72 -2.07 9.75 -16.46
N TYR A 73 -1.12 9.64 -17.39
CA TYR A 73 0.00 8.71 -17.25
C TYR A 73 0.98 9.21 -16.20
N GLY A 74 1.43 8.30 -15.34
CA GLY A 74 2.50 8.53 -14.39
C GLY A 74 3.59 7.48 -14.49
N ARG A 75 4.82 7.86 -14.15
CA ARG A 75 5.98 6.97 -14.13
C ARG A 75 6.40 6.65 -12.70
N ILE A 76 6.69 5.39 -12.41
CA ILE A 76 7.26 4.97 -11.12
C ILE A 76 8.71 5.44 -11.05
N VAL A 77 9.02 6.25 -10.04
CA VAL A 77 10.36 6.84 -9.86
C VAL A 77 11.14 6.10 -8.78
N THR A 78 10.48 5.75 -7.68
CA THR A 78 11.10 5.03 -6.57
C THR A 78 10.15 3.98 -6.02
N ILE A 79 10.72 2.95 -5.42
CA ILE A 79 10.04 2.00 -4.55
C ILE A 79 10.64 2.21 -3.16
N GLU A 80 9.82 2.42 -2.14
CA GLU A 80 10.27 2.82 -0.82
C GLU A 80 9.64 1.97 0.28
N TYR A 81 10.41 1.77 1.36
CA TYR A 81 9.91 1.22 2.61
C TYR A 81 9.02 2.24 3.34
N ASP A 82 7.91 1.78 3.91
CA ASP A 82 6.99 2.60 4.70
C ASP A 82 6.75 2.00 6.10
N PRO A 83 7.16 2.69 7.20
CA PRO A 83 7.06 2.14 8.55
C PRO A 83 5.61 2.12 9.08
N ASN A 84 4.64 2.69 8.37
CA ASN A 84 3.24 2.75 8.79
C ASN A 84 2.39 1.59 8.23
N ARG A 85 2.97 0.73 7.38
CA ARG A 85 2.29 -0.45 6.82
C ARG A 85 3.29 -1.54 6.49
N ASN A 86 2.78 -2.71 6.13
CA ASN A 86 3.63 -3.83 5.69
C ASN A 86 4.01 -3.72 4.20
N ALA A 87 3.13 -3.18 3.36
CA ALA A 87 3.40 -3.06 1.92
C ALA A 87 4.42 -1.95 1.60
N TYR A 88 5.28 -2.21 0.62
CA TYR A 88 6.08 -1.18 -0.04
C TYR A 88 5.19 -0.17 -0.75
N ILE A 89 5.74 1.01 -1.00
CA ILE A 89 5.06 2.08 -1.73
C ILE A 89 5.88 2.50 -2.94
N CYS A 90 5.21 3.04 -3.95
CA CYS A 90 5.85 3.62 -5.13
C CYS A 90 5.62 5.12 -5.17
N LEU A 91 6.67 5.90 -5.42
CA LEU A 91 6.52 7.30 -5.81
C LEU A 91 6.24 7.37 -7.30
N ILE A 92 5.17 8.07 -7.66
CA ILE A 92 4.79 8.31 -9.04
C ILE A 92 5.02 9.77 -9.36
N HIS A 93 5.57 10.05 -10.53
CA HIS A 93 5.52 11.37 -11.15
C HIS A 93 4.54 11.31 -12.32
N TYR A 94 3.46 12.08 -12.23
CA TYR A 94 2.48 12.22 -13.30
C TYR A 94 2.90 13.28 -14.32
N ARG A 95 2.31 13.21 -15.52
CA ARG A 95 2.61 14.13 -16.62
C ARG A 95 2.18 15.58 -16.33
N ASP A 96 1.19 15.78 -15.48
CA ASP A 96 0.75 17.08 -14.98
C ASP A 96 1.71 17.71 -13.96
N GLY A 97 2.76 16.97 -13.55
CA GLY A 97 3.74 17.41 -12.56
C GLY A 97 3.40 16.99 -11.13
N GLU A 98 2.23 16.40 -10.89
CA GLU A 98 1.85 15.90 -9.57
C GLU A 98 2.70 14.68 -9.16
N LYS A 99 2.91 14.56 -7.84
CA LYS A 99 3.66 13.46 -7.24
C LYS A 99 2.83 12.82 -6.16
N ARG A 100 2.63 11.51 -6.26
CA ARG A 100 1.81 10.77 -5.30
C ARG A 100 2.45 9.43 -4.95
N TYR A 101 2.23 8.99 -3.72
CA TYR A 101 2.54 7.63 -3.32
C TYR A 101 1.35 6.71 -3.58
N ILE A 102 1.62 5.52 -4.10
CA ILE A 102 0.68 4.40 -4.14
C ILE A 102 1.24 3.19 -3.43
N LEU A 103 0.39 2.21 -3.15
CA LEU A 103 0.85 0.87 -2.80
C LEU A 103 1.62 0.27 -3.96
N HIS A 104 2.75 -0.37 -3.67
CA HIS A 104 3.58 -1.02 -4.68
C HIS A 104 2.86 -2.29 -5.20
N PRO A 105 2.44 -2.31 -6.47
CA PRO A 105 1.83 -3.49 -7.06
C PRO A 105 2.93 -4.53 -7.36
N ARG A 106 2.60 -5.81 -7.19
CA ARG A 106 3.56 -6.90 -7.41
C ARG A 106 4.13 -6.85 -8.83
N GLY A 107 5.45 -6.88 -8.94
CA GLY A 107 6.14 -6.98 -10.24
C GLY A 107 6.30 -5.67 -10.99
N ALA A 108 5.76 -4.55 -10.48
CA ALA A 108 6.12 -3.25 -11.04
C ALA A 108 7.58 -2.93 -10.73
N ILE A 109 8.25 -2.27 -11.67
CA ILE A 109 9.65 -1.85 -11.53
C ILE A 109 9.76 -0.33 -11.67
N ILE A 110 10.90 0.21 -11.25
CA ILE A 110 11.20 1.62 -11.47
C ILE A 110 11.23 1.88 -12.98
N GLY A 111 10.54 2.93 -13.40
CA GLY A 111 10.41 3.33 -14.79
C GLY A 111 9.11 2.90 -15.46
N ASP A 112 8.33 1.99 -14.85
CA ASP A 112 7.04 1.57 -15.38
C ASP A 112 6.04 2.73 -15.43
N THR A 113 5.20 2.71 -16.46
CA THR A 113 4.07 3.63 -16.62
C THR A 113 2.81 3.04 -16.05
N ILE A 114 2.09 3.83 -15.27
CA ILE A 114 0.79 3.50 -14.70
C ILE A 114 -0.23 4.58 -15.05
N VAL A 115 -1.49 4.19 -15.13
CA VAL A 115 -2.61 5.10 -15.39
C VAL A 115 -3.86 4.59 -14.68
N SER A 116 -4.79 5.49 -14.37
CA SER A 116 -6.09 5.17 -13.80
C SER A 116 -7.16 5.57 -14.81
N GLY A 117 -8.22 4.77 -14.99
CA GLY A 117 -9.27 5.10 -15.96
C GLY A 117 -10.23 3.94 -16.20
N THR A 118 -11.32 4.21 -16.91
CA THR A 118 -12.33 3.20 -17.24
C THR A 118 -11.92 2.33 -18.42
N GLU A 119 -11.24 2.91 -19.41
CA GLU A 119 -10.85 2.26 -20.68
C GLU A 119 -9.33 2.03 -20.76
N VAL A 120 -8.69 1.90 -19.61
CA VAL A 120 -7.25 1.70 -19.48
C VAL A 120 -6.89 0.22 -19.69
N PRO A 121 -5.73 -0.08 -20.30
CA PRO A 121 -5.29 -1.46 -20.48
C PRO A 121 -5.14 -2.20 -19.14
N ILE A 122 -5.53 -3.47 -19.12
CA ILE A 122 -5.37 -4.38 -17.99
C ILE A 122 -3.88 -4.71 -17.82
N LYS A 123 -3.17 -3.86 -17.09
CA LYS A 123 -1.75 -4.00 -16.76
C LYS A 123 -1.54 -3.82 -15.26
N MET A 124 -0.50 -4.48 -14.72
CA MET A 124 -0.11 -4.32 -13.33
C MET A 124 0.14 -2.84 -12.98
N GLY A 125 -0.47 -2.39 -11.87
CA GLY A 125 -0.38 -1.02 -11.39
C GLY A 125 -1.41 -0.05 -11.97
N ASN A 126 -2.13 -0.44 -13.03
CA ASN A 126 -3.25 0.35 -13.52
C ASN A 126 -4.48 0.20 -12.61
N ALA A 127 -5.25 1.27 -12.48
CA ALA A 127 -6.48 1.28 -11.70
C ALA A 127 -7.67 1.40 -12.64
N LEU A 128 -8.57 0.43 -12.56
CA LEU A 128 -9.75 0.32 -13.42
C LEU A 128 -10.87 -0.44 -12.69
N PRO A 129 -12.14 -0.34 -13.15
CA PRO A 129 -13.27 -0.91 -12.42
C PRO A 129 -13.24 -2.43 -12.24
N LEU A 130 -12.71 -3.18 -13.21
CA LEU A 130 -12.71 -4.64 -13.18
C LEU A 130 -11.40 -5.22 -13.73
N SER A 131 -10.87 -6.20 -13.01
CA SER A 131 -9.72 -7.01 -13.43
C SER A 131 -9.76 -8.38 -12.73
N THR A 132 -8.88 -9.30 -13.09
CA THR A 132 -8.88 -10.68 -12.57
C THR A 132 -8.28 -10.78 -11.17
N ALA A 133 -7.17 -10.07 -10.92
CA ALA A 133 -6.47 -10.03 -9.64
C ALA A 133 -6.30 -8.58 -9.18
N ILE A 134 -7.02 -8.20 -8.12
CA ILE A 134 -7.19 -6.81 -7.71
C ILE A 134 -6.66 -6.61 -6.29
N HIS A 135 -6.08 -5.44 -6.04
CA HIS A 135 -5.70 -4.96 -4.71
C HIS A 135 -6.20 -3.52 -4.54
N ASN A 136 -6.18 -3.00 -3.31
CA ASN A 136 -6.63 -1.64 -3.00
C ASN A 136 -8.07 -1.34 -3.46
N ILE A 137 -9.02 -2.17 -3.04
CA ILE A 137 -10.40 -2.18 -3.58
C ILE A 137 -11.30 -1.27 -2.75
N GLU A 138 -12.10 -0.45 -3.43
CA GLU A 138 -13.14 0.37 -2.81
C GLU A 138 -14.39 -0.47 -2.50
N ILE A 139 -14.95 -0.35 -1.29
CA ILE A 139 -16.25 -0.97 -0.97
C ILE A 139 -17.38 -0.06 -1.47
N THR A 140 -17.20 1.24 -1.29
CA THR A 140 -18.12 2.27 -1.76
C THR A 140 -17.37 3.19 -2.71
N LEU A 141 -17.97 3.42 -3.88
CA LEU A 141 -17.40 4.26 -4.92
C LEU A 141 -16.94 5.63 -4.37
N GLY A 142 -15.68 5.97 -4.61
CA GLY A 142 -15.08 7.26 -4.23
C GLY A 142 -14.61 7.38 -2.78
N LYS A 143 -14.79 6.33 -1.95
CA LYS A 143 -14.27 6.32 -0.57
C LYS A 143 -12.77 5.96 -0.50
N GLY A 144 -12.15 5.59 -1.62
CA GLY A 144 -10.77 5.10 -1.65
C GLY A 144 -10.69 3.62 -1.32
N GLY A 145 -9.58 3.00 -1.72
CA GLY A 145 -9.33 1.60 -1.45
C GLY A 145 -9.28 1.29 0.05
N GLN A 146 -10.04 0.27 0.44
CA GLN A 146 -10.22 -0.19 1.82
C GLN A 146 -9.77 -1.64 2.00
N LEU A 147 -10.06 -2.49 1.01
CA LEU A 147 -9.76 -3.93 1.03
C LEU A 147 -8.47 -4.27 0.27
N ALA A 148 -7.87 -5.41 0.62
CA ALA A 148 -6.65 -5.94 0.00
C ALA A 148 -5.50 -4.90 -0.11
N ARG A 149 -5.17 -4.26 1.02
CA ARG A 149 -4.08 -3.24 1.12
C ARG A 149 -2.78 -3.78 1.74
N ALA A 150 -2.83 -4.96 2.34
CA ALA A 150 -1.67 -5.56 2.99
C ALA A 150 -0.68 -6.12 1.94
N ALA A 151 0.59 -6.28 2.34
CA ALA A 151 1.59 -6.91 1.49
C ALA A 151 1.13 -8.31 1.07
N GLY A 152 1.16 -8.61 -0.23
CA GLY A 152 0.74 -9.89 -0.79
C GLY A 152 -0.77 -10.15 -0.81
N ALA A 153 -1.59 -9.25 -0.28
CA ALA A 153 -3.04 -9.42 -0.30
C ALA A 153 -3.61 -9.13 -1.70
N VAL A 154 -4.42 -10.05 -2.21
CA VAL A 154 -5.07 -9.97 -3.51
C VAL A 154 -6.50 -10.49 -3.37
N ALA A 155 -7.46 -9.81 -3.98
CA ALA A 155 -8.79 -10.34 -4.21
C ALA A 155 -8.95 -10.79 -5.66
N LYS A 156 -9.79 -11.80 -5.88
CA LYS A 156 -10.09 -12.32 -7.23
C LYS A 156 -11.53 -12.01 -7.60
N LEU A 157 -11.75 -11.56 -8.83
CA LEU A 157 -13.09 -11.41 -9.38
C LEU A 157 -13.70 -12.78 -9.65
N ILE A 158 -14.88 -13.04 -9.08
CA ILE A 158 -15.64 -14.29 -9.28
C ILE A 158 -16.71 -14.08 -10.35
N ALA A 159 -17.56 -13.09 -10.14
CA ALA A 159 -18.73 -12.84 -10.96
C ALA A 159 -19.00 -11.34 -11.07
N LYS A 160 -19.67 -10.95 -12.15
CA LYS A 160 -20.18 -9.59 -12.35
C LYS A 160 -21.67 -9.69 -12.62
N GLU A 161 -22.47 -9.07 -11.76
CA GLU A 161 -23.92 -9.04 -11.87
C GLU A 161 -24.38 -7.59 -11.95
N GLY A 162 -24.75 -7.16 -13.16
CA GLY A 162 -25.15 -5.79 -13.43
C GLY A 162 -24.08 -4.77 -13.02
N LYS A 163 -24.40 -3.95 -12.01
CA LYS A 163 -23.53 -2.90 -11.45
C LYS A 163 -22.64 -3.39 -10.30
N SER A 164 -22.80 -4.63 -9.87
CA SER A 164 -22.06 -5.22 -8.75
C SER A 164 -21.09 -6.28 -9.24
N ALA A 165 -20.04 -6.51 -8.45
CA ALA A 165 -19.05 -7.53 -8.71
C ALA A 165 -18.78 -8.30 -7.43
N THR A 166 -18.80 -9.63 -7.53
CA THR A 166 -18.52 -10.53 -6.42
C THR A 166 -17.03 -10.87 -6.42
N LEU A 167 -16.36 -10.58 -5.31
CA LEU A 167 -14.93 -10.71 -5.14
C LEU A 167 -14.60 -11.74 -4.06
N LYS A 168 -13.69 -12.66 -4.36
CA LYS A 168 -13.06 -13.52 -3.35
C LYS A 168 -11.97 -12.74 -2.63
N LEU A 169 -12.17 -12.46 -1.35
CA LEU A 169 -11.21 -11.74 -0.52
C LEU A 169 -10.06 -12.65 -0.03
N PRO A 170 -8.95 -12.06 0.46
CA PRO A 170 -7.86 -12.82 1.08
C PRO A 170 -8.29 -13.69 2.28
N SER A 171 -9.38 -13.34 2.95
CA SER A 171 -9.96 -14.14 4.03
C SER A 171 -10.66 -15.42 3.55
N GLY A 172 -10.80 -15.62 2.23
CA GLY A 172 -11.57 -16.71 1.62
C GLY A 172 -13.06 -16.41 1.47
N ARG A 173 -13.56 -15.34 2.11
CA ARG A 173 -14.96 -14.90 1.99
C ARG A 173 -15.21 -14.22 0.63
N SER A 174 -16.40 -14.41 0.10
CA SER A 174 -16.91 -13.67 -1.07
C SER A 174 -17.71 -12.44 -0.61
N VAL A 175 -17.44 -11.29 -1.21
CA VAL A 175 -18.11 -10.00 -0.95
C VAL A 175 -18.46 -9.33 -2.26
#